data_AF-A0A972ZFV4-F1
#
_entry.id   AF-A0A972ZFV4-F1
#
_cell.length_a   1.000
_cell.length_b   1.000
_cell.length_c   1.000
_cell.angle_alpha   90.00
_cell.angle_beta   90.00
_cell.angle_gamma   90.00
#
_symmetry.space_group_name_H-M   'P 1'
#
loop_
_entity.id
_entity.type
_entity.pdbx_description
1 polymer ?
#
loop_
_entity_poly.entity_id
_entity_poly.type
_entity_poly.pdbx_seq_one_letter_code
_entity_poly.pdbx_strand_id
1 'polypeptide(L)'
;LNPNDQTALSMLGSYYRQAAGIGWFRRMMGGTFVGKMPEGDYKDAKDALQKAITLDPRVIRNYHELALVELELGHKKKAVALMEAAMDKPILFYSDRRRLGQMRHLLEKLQDN
;
A
#
# COMPACT_ATOMS: atom_id res chain seq x y z
N LEU A 1 4.68 -19.42 -11.05
CA LEU A 1 4.77 -17.96 -10.82
C LEU A 1 6.21 -17.65 -10.42
N ASN A 2 6.90 -16.78 -11.15
CA ASN A 2 8.30 -16.43 -10.86
C ASN A 2 8.34 -15.56 -9.59
N PRO A 3 8.94 -16.01 -8.46
CA PRO A 3 8.92 -15.29 -7.18
C PRO A 3 9.75 -13.99 -7.16
N ASN A 4 10.40 -13.67 -8.28
CA ASN A 4 11.21 -12.47 -8.50
C ASN A 4 10.60 -11.52 -9.55
N ASP A 5 9.38 -11.78 -10.01
CA ASP A 5 8.65 -10.81 -10.83
C ASP A 5 8.00 -9.77 -9.92
N GLN A 6 8.50 -8.53 -10.01
CA GLN A 6 7.94 -7.38 -9.31
C GLN A 6 6.44 -7.26 -9.55
N THR A 7 5.95 -7.58 -10.75
CA THR A 7 4.54 -7.44 -11.11
C THR A 7 3.65 -8.35 -10.27
N ALA A 8 4.08 -9.61 -10.10
CA ALA A 8 3.38 -10.61 -9.30
C ALA A 8 3.34 -10.20 -7.82
N LEU A 9 4.46 -9.72 -7.27
CA LEU A 9 4.54 -9.24 -5.89
C LEU A 9 3.66 -8.01 -5.67
N SER A 10 3.63 -7.09 -6.61
CA SER A 10 2.77 -5.92 -6.55
C SER A 10 1.27 -6.26 -6.68
N MET A 11 0.91 -7.27 -7.48
CA MET A 11 -0.48 -7.77 -7.53
C MET A 11 -0.87 -8.43 -6.21
N LEU A 12 0.02 -9.25 -5.65
CA LEU A 12 -0.19 -9.92 -4.37
C LEU A 12 -0.37 -8.91 -3.22
N GLY A 13 0.46 -7.87 -3.17
CA GLY A 13 0.32 -6.80 -2.18
C GLY A 13 -1.02 -6.05 -2.28
N SER A 14 -1.46 -5.73 -3.50
CA SER A 14 -2.78 -5.11 -3.72
C SER A 14 -3.95 -6.03 -3.37
N TYR A 15 -3.79 -7.35 -3.55
CA TYR A 15 -4.79 -8.33 -3.15
C TYR A 15 -4.95 -8.36 -1.63
N TYR A 16 -3.85 -8.52 -0.89
CA TYR A 16 -3.88 -8.52 0.57
C TYR A 16 -4.48 -7.25 1.16
N ARG A 17 -4.12 -6.08 0.60
CA ARG A 17 -4.71 -4.80 1.01
C ARG A 17 -6.23 -4.76 0.80
N GLN A 18 -6.72 -5.20 -0.37
CA GLN A 18 -8.16 -5.21 -0.66
C GLN A 18 -8.91 -6.21 0.20
N ALA A 19 -8.34 -7.40 0.45
CA ALA A 19 -8.91 -8.39 1.35
C ALA A 19 -9.06 -7.85 2.78
N ALA A 20 -8.03 -7.15 3.28
CA ALA A 20 -8.06 -6.52 4.60
C ALA A 20 -9.12 -5.39 4.74
N GLY A 21 -9.39 -4.67 3.64
CA GLY A 21 -10.38 -3.58 3.59
C GLY A 21 -11.84 -4.02 3.46
N ILE A 22 -12.10 -5.26 3.02
CA ILE A 22 -13.46 -5.79 2.84
C ILE A 22 -13.99 -6.29 4.19
N GLY A 23 -14.69 -5.40 4.90
CA GLY A 23 -15.14 -5.56 6.28
C GLY A 23 -16.01 -6.78 6.63
N TRP A 24 -16.44 -7.62 5.70
CA TRP A 24 -17.16 -8.87 6.03
C TRP A 24 -16.22 -9.95 6.58
N PHE A 25 -14.93 -9.98 6.19
CA PHE A 25 -13.92 -10.87 6.79
C PHE A 25 -13.59 -10.44 8.23
N ARG A 26 -13.54 -9.13 8.47
CA ARG A 26 -13.47 -8.49 9.80
C ARG A 26 -14.69 -8.81 10.68
N ARG A 27 -15.89 -8.99 10.11
CA ARG A 27 -17.09 -9.45 10.84
C ARG A 27 -17.08 -10.96 11.11
N MET A 28 -16.62 -11.77 10.16
CA MET A 28 -16.57 -13.23 10.31
C MET A 28 -15.53 -13.68 11.36
N MET A 29 -14.41 -12.98 11.47
CA MET A 29 -13.34 -13.26 12.45
C MET A 29 -13.46 -12.41 13.74
N GLY A 30 -14.34 -11.41 13.76
CA GLY A 30 -14.56 -10.50 14.90
C GLY A 30 -15.36 -11.10 16.07
N GLY A 31 -15.75 -12.37 15.98
CA GLY A 31 -16.57 -13.05 17.00
C GLY A 31 -15.80 -13.54 18.24
N THR A 32 -14.46 -13.50 18.26
CA THR A 32 -13.70 -14.09 19.38
C THR A 32 -12.60 -13.23 19.99
N PHE A 33 -12.24 -12.07 19.44
CA PHE A 33 -11.23 -11.19 20.07
C PHE A 33 -11.55 -9.70 19.93
N VAL A 34 -11.96 -9.11 21.05
CA VAL A 34 -11.92 -7.66 21.27
C VAL A 34 -10.46 -7.23 21.33
N GLY A 35 -9.97 -6.47 20.35
CA GLY A 35 -8.87 -5.52 20.59
C GLY A 35 -7.67 -5.47 19.65
N LYS A 36 -7.47 -6.36 18.68
CA LYS A 36 -6.40 -6.21 17.67
C LYS A 36 -6.87 -6.62 16.28
N MET A 37 -6.79 -5.69 15.33
CA MET A 37 -6.95 -5.96 13.90
C MET A 37 -5.98 -7.08 13.48
N PRO A 38 -6.34 -7.96 12.52
CA PRO A 38 -5.40 -8.93 11.99
C PRO A 38 -4.28 -8.18 11.26
N GLU A 39 -3.15 -8.03 11.95
CA GLU A 39 -1.91 -7.47 11.39
C GLU A 39 -1.39 -8.33 10.23
N GLY A 40 -1.79 -9.61 10.14
CA GLY A 40 -1.34 -10.57 9.12
C GLY A 40 -1.52 -10.07 7.69
N ASP A 41 -2.73 -9.65 7.31
CA ASP A 41 -3.01 -9.27 5.92
C ASP A 41 -2.30 -7.97 5.51
N TYR A 42 -2.22 -6.99 6.41
CA TYR A 42 -1.52 -5.73 6.13
C TYR A 42 0.01 -5.90 6.17
N LYS A 43 0.53 -6.79 7.02
CA LYS A 43 1.95 -7.14 7.06
C LYS A 43 2.37 -7.86 5.78
N ASP A 44 1.57 -8.82 5.31
CA ASP A 44 1.84 -9.53 4.05
C ASP A 44 1.75 -8.58 2.85
N ALA A 45 0.78 -7.66 2.84
CA ALA A 45 0.70 -6.61 1.84
C ALA A 45 1.97 -5.75 1.82
N LYS A 46 2.42 -5.32 3.00
CA LYS A 46 3.62 -4.51 3.18
C LYS A 46 4.87 -5.22 2.70
N ASP A 47 5.10 -6.46 3.14
CA ASP A 47 6.30 -7.22 2.80
C ASP A 47 6.38 -7.49 1.29
N ALA A 48 5.25 -7.82 0.66
CA ALA A 48 5.16 -8.01 -0.79
C ALA A 48 5.48 -6.72 -1.56
N LEU A 49 4.90 -5.59 -1.15
CA LEU A 49 5.12 -4.29 -1.80
C LEU A 49 6.54 -3.77 -1.59
N GLN A 50 7.13 -3.98 -0.41
CA GLN A 50 8.53 -3.64 -0.15
C GLN A 50 9.47 -4.46 -1.04
N LYS A 51 9.26 -5.77 -1.13
CA LYS A 51 10.03 -6.62 -2.05
C LYS A 51 9.87 -6.16 -3.51
N ALA A 52 8.66 -5.78 -3.89
CA ALA A 52 8.39 -5.26 -5.23
C ALA A 52 9.13 -3.94 -5.52
N ILE A 53 9.24 -3.04 -4.53
CA ILE A 53 10.05 -1.81 -4.64
C ILE A 53 11.54 -2.14 -4.77
N THR A 54 12.05 -3.10 -4.00
CA THR A 54 13.44 -3.54 -4.07
C THR A 54 13.79 -4.10 -5.46
N LEU A 55 12.85 -4.78 -6.11
CA LEU A 55 13.04 -5.37 -7.44
C LEU A 55 12.91 -4.34 -8.57
N ASP A 56 11.92 -3.44 -8.52
CA ASP A 56 11.85 -2.30 -9.43
C ASP A 56 11.43 -1.01 -8.70
N PRO A 57 12.40 -0.14 -8.35
CA PRO A 57 12.13 1.06 -7.59
C PRO A 57 11.48 2.18 -8.42
N ARG A 58 11.26 1.97 -9.72
CA ARG A 58 10.67 2.98 -10.62
C ARG A 58 9.14 2.92 -10.62
N VAL A 59 8.54 1.82 -10.15
CA VAL A 59 7.10 1.61 -10.28
C VAL A 59 6.32 2.38 -9.21
N ILE A 60 5.74 3.52 -9.60
CA ILE A 60 4.94 4.42 -8.76
C ILE A 60 3.80 3.68 -8.04
N ARG A 61 3.18 2.69 -8.69
CA ARG A 61 2.11 1.90 -8.08
C ARG A 61 2.52 1.29 -6.74
N ASN A 62 3.75 0.82 -6.58
CA ASN A 62 4.15 0.12 -5.37
C ASN A 62 4.26 1.06 -4.18
N TYR A 63 4.81 2.25 -4.39
CA TYR A 63 4.87 3.30 -3.38
C TYR A 63 3.46 3.77 -3.00
N HIS A 64 2.58 3.95 -4.00
CA HIS A 64 1.19 4.32 -3.76
C HIS A 64 0.45 3.29 -2.91
N GLU A 65 0.47 2.01 -3.28
CA GLU A 65 -0.21 0.96 -2.52
C GLU A 65 0.40 0.78 -1.13
N LEU A 66 1.73 0.87 -1.00
CA LEU A 66 2.40 0.73 0.30
C LEU A 66 2.08 1.91 1.22
N ALA A 67 1.99 3.13 0.68
CA ALA A 67 1.58 4.30 1.44
C ALA A 67 0.15 4.15 1.96
N LEU A 68 -0.76 3.60 1.16
CA LEU A 68 -2.12 3.29 1.63
C LEU A 68 -2.13 2.23 2.73
N VAL A 69 -1.33 1.17 2.61
CA VAL A 69 -1.16 0.17 3.68
C VAL A 69 -0.64 0.81 4.98
N GLU A 70 0.38 1.68 4.89
CA GLU A 70 0.91 2.36 6.07
C GLU A 70 -0.11 3.34 6.69
N LEU A 71 -1.01 3.94 5.90
CA LEU A 71 -2.13 4.74 6.43
C LEU A 71 -3.16 3.90 7.18
N GLU A 72 -3.56 2.73 6.64
CA GLU A 72 -4.49 1.80 7.30
C GLU A 72 -3.90 1.27 8.61
N LEU A 73 -2.58 1.13 8.69
CA LEU A 73 -1.84 0.78 9.91
C LEU A 73 -1.61 1.96 10.87
N GLY A 74 -2.06 3.17 10.52
CA GLY A 74 -1.89 4.39 11.32
C GLY A 74 -0.48 5.01 11.27
N HIS A 75 0.43 4.49 10.46
CA HIS A 75 1.79 4.99 10.30
C HIS A 75 1.89 6.18 9.33
N LYS A 76 1.19 7.27 9.64
CA LYS A 76 1.11 8.48 8.78
C LYS A 76 2.47 8.97 8.27
N LYS A 77 3.49 9.07 9.13
CA LYS A 77 4.84 9.53 8.75
C LYS A 77 5.49 8.66 7.66
N LYS A 78 5.31 7.33 7.73
CA LYS A 78 5.84 6.40 6.72
C LYS A 78 5.09 6.54 5.41
N ALA A 79 3.77 6.69 5.46
CA ALA A 79 2.95 6.91 4.28
C ALA A 79 3.37 8.20 3.54
N VAL A 80 3.57 9.30 4.27
CA VAL A 80 4.06 10.57 3.71
C VAL A 80 5.40 10.38 2.99
N ALA A 81 6.39 9.77 3.66
CA ALA A 81 7.70 9.53 3.06
C ALA A 81 7.63 8.67 1.78
N LEU A 82 6.74 7.67 1.74
CA LEU A 82 6.53 6.84 0.55
C LEU A 82 5.89 7.63 -0.59
N MET A 83 4.93 8.49 -0.29
CA MET A 83 4.26 9.35 -1.28
C MET A 83 5.24 10.38 -1.85
N GLU A 84 6.06 11.01 -1.01
CA GLU A 84 7.12 11.93 -1.43
C GLU A 84 8.15 11.21 -2.32
N ALA A 85 8.64 10.04 -1.89
CA ALA A 85 9.58 9.24 -2.69
C ALA A 85 9.00 8.83 -4.06
N ALA A 86 7.68 8.70 -4.18
CA ALA A 86 7.01 8.37 -5.43
C ALA A 86 7.01 9.53 -6.43
N MET A 87 7.12 10.79 -5.97
CA MET A 87 7.08 11.99 -6.82
C MET A 87 8.29 12.07 -7.75
N ASP A 88 9.42 11.49 -7.33
CA ASP A 88 10.68 11.48 -8.11
C ASP A 88 10.79 10.29 -9.06
N LYS A 89 9.77 9.43 -9.15
CA LYS A 89 9.83 8.23 -10.01
C LYS A 89 9.37 8.53 -11.43
N PRO A 90 9.94 7.87 -12.45
CA PRO A 90 9.51 8.07 -13.83
C PRO A 90 8.07 7.58 -14.03
N ILE A 91 7.32 8.29 -14.87
CA ILE A 91 6.00 7.85 -15.31
C ILE A 91 6.19 6.71 -16.32
N LEU A 92 5.83 5.49 -15.92
CA LEU A 92 5.95 4.29 -16.77
C LEU A 92 4.58 3.86 -17.33
N PHE A 93 3.50 4.17 -16.63
CA PHE A 93 2.14 3.77 -16.98
C PHE A 93 1.21 4.98 -17.03
N TYR A 94 0.19 4.92 -17.91
CA TYR A 94 -0.86 5.94 -17.97
C TYR A 94 -1.50 6.22 -16.60
N SER A 95 -1.66 5.16 -15.81
CA SER A 95 -2.30 5.21 -14.49
C SER A 95 -1.43 5.86 -13.39
N ASP A 96 -0.15 6.15 -13.67
CA ASP A 96 0.75 6.80 -12.70
C ASP A 96 0.37 8.25 -12.47
N ARG A 97 -0.06 8.97 -13.51
CA ARG A 97 -0.54 10.36 -13.37
C ARG A 97 -1.69 10.46 -12.38
N ARG A 98 -2.62 9.52 -12.45
CA ARG A 98 -3.74 9.43 -11.50
C ARG A 98 -3.23 9.16 -10.09
N ARG A 99 -2.30 8.22 -9.90
CA ARG A 99 -1.74 7.89 -8.58
C ARG A 99 -0.96 9.03 -7.96
N LEU A 100 -0.14 9.72 -8.73
CA LEU A 100 0.57 10.92 -8.28
C LEU A 100 -0.41 12.01 -7.84
N GLY A 101 -1.51 12.20 -8.58
CA GLY A 101 -2.59 13.11 -8.19
C GLY A 101 -3.27 12.71 -6.87
N GLN A 102 -3.56 11.41 -6.69
CA GLN A 102 -4.13 10.89 -5.45
C GLN A 102 -3.18 11.08 -4.25
N MET A 103 -1.88 10.82 -4.43
CA MET A 103 -0.89 11.02 -3.38
C MET A 103 -0.72 12.49 -3.01
N ARG A 104 -0.70 13.42 -3.99
CA ARG A 104 -0.67 14.86 -3.69
C ARG A 104 -1.85 15.30 -2.84
N HIS A 105 -3.05 14.90 -3.22
CA HIS A 105 -4.27 15.21 -2.46
C HIS A 105 -4.24 14.63 -1.03
N LEU A 106 -3.67 13.43 -0.87
CA LEU A 106 -3.49 12.83 0.46
C LEU A 106 -2.42 13.55 1.28
N LEU A 107 -1.32 13.97 0.68
CA LEU A 107 -0.27 14.74 1.34
C LEU A 107 -0.81 16.06 1.88
N GLU A 108 -1.56 16.83 1.07
CA GLU A 108 -2.21 18.08 1.49
C GLU A 108 -3.09 17.85 2.73
N LYS A 109 -3.99 16.86 2.67
CA LYS A 109 -4.86 16.51 3.80
C LYS A 109 -4.11 16.08 5.07
N LEU A 110 -2.94 15.46 4.92
CA LEU A 110 -2.15 14.99 6.06
C LEU A 110 -1.29 16.10 6.68
N GLN A 111 -1.07 17.21 5.96
CA GLN A 111 -0.39 18.40 6.46
C GLN A 111 -1.35 19.33 7.24
N ASP A 112 -2.64 19.31 6.90
CA ASP A 112 -3.68 20.14 7.53
C ASP A 112 -4.23 19.57 8.86
N ASN A 113 -3.77 18.39 9.30
CA ASN A 113 -4.23 17.69 10.52
C ASN A 113 -3.10 17.49 11.54
#